data_AF-A0A0M3AJY7-F1
#
_entry.id   AF-A0A0M3AJY7-F1
#
_cell.length_a   1.000
_cell.length_b   1.000
_cell.length_c   1.000
_cell.angle_alpha   90.00
_cell.angle_beta   90.00
_cell.angle_gamma   90.00
#
_symmetry.space_group_name_H-M   'P 1'
#
loop_
_entity.id
_entity.type
_entity.pdbx_description
1 polymer ?
#
loop_
_entity_poly.entity_id
_entity_poly.type
_entity_poly.pdbx_seq_one_letter_code
_entity_poly.pdbx_strand_id
1 'polypeptide(L)'
;MKPFDLDADLVELVPAPVSEQILAPLREMPFRADAWTPVENDRLRQLFGSDIPIADIALAIGRGRAAIVERVSVLGLRRNSVKSWTELDDAELTRRYGEEATAAIASDLGRSCSAVYARARLLDLSESNPPEWTAWEDAQLREGYRRGVPLKQLATLIGRPIGGLSARAGHLGILHANHPPGWAAEETARALEYAEAGHRYTAIVAMLVEEGFPQRTIRGFGLTIRKLGYGRGWGRAWTPEEDALLGKAYTEGTSLTPLRRQLGRTSGSLRHRAEYLGLRGLHANRNGWRIGPDWTDAEEARLRADYGRVPTKALAASMGRTKASITTRANVLGLVHGYIRPFSDDETRALDIAFRTGVSIADLAVALDRKAMSVSKYATNHGYQFGRRPRRAVTLEGLLAAA
;
A
#
# COMPACT_ATOMS: atom_id res chain seq x y z
N MET A 1 -8.24 -10.14 46.37
CA MET A 1 -8.21 -10.78 45.04
C MET A 1 -9.62 -11.21 44.73
N LYS A 2 -10.33 -10.54 43.80
CA LYS A 2 -11.66 -11.01 43.36
C LYS A 2 -11.44 -12.19 42.42
N PRO A 3 -12.17 -13.32 42.58
CA PRO A 3 -12.08 -14.44 41.66
C PRO A 3 -12.54 -13.99 40.27
N PHE A 4 -11.83 -14.41 39.23
CA PHE A 4 -12.26 -14.20 37.86
C PHE A 4 -13.54 -14.99 37.64
N ASP A 5 -14.60 -14.26 37.30
CA ASP A 5 -15.85 -14.81 36.81
C ASP A 5 -15.59 -15.36 35.39
N LEU A 6 -15.47 -16.69 35.30
CA LEU A 6 -15.25 -17.44 34.07
C LEU A 6 -16.49 -18.31 33.78
N ASP A 7 -17.69 -17.73 33.92
CA ASP A 7 -18.91 -18.27 33.33
C ASP A 7 -18.88 -18.08 31.80
N ALA A 8 -17.86 -18.63 31.15
CA ALA A 8 -17.88 -18.85 29.71
C ALA A 8 -18.60 -20.17 29.45
N ASP A 9 -19.74 -20.10 28.78
CA ASP A 9 -20.42 -21.29 28.24
C ASP A 9 -19.43 -22.06 27.36
N LEU A 10 -18.89 -23.15 27.90
CA LEU A 10 -18.11 -24.13 27.15
C LEU A 10 -19.05 -24.84 26.19
N VAL A 11 -19.21 -24.28 24.99
CA VAL A 11 -19.87 -24.96 23.89
C VAL A 11 -18.90 -25.99 23.33
N GLU A 12 -19.11 -27.25 23.67
CA GLU A 12 -18.41 -28.36 23.05
C GLU A 12 -18.82 -28.43 21.57
N LEU A 13 -17.94 -27.95 20.68
CA LEU A 13 -18.18 -28.01 19.24
C LEU A 13 -18.11 -29.47 18.81
N VAL A 14 -19.25 -30.01 18.36
CA VAL A 14 -19.34 -31.33 17.75
C VAL A 14 -18.29 -31.41 16.62
N PRO A 15 -17.48 -32.49 16.54
CA PRO A 15 -16.52 -32.67 15.46
C PRO A 15 -17.22 -32.49 14.12
N ALA A 16 -16.62 -31.69 13.22
CA ALA A 16 -17.12 -31.54 11.87
C ALA A 16 -17.29 -32.95 11.26
N PRO A 17 -18.45 -33.27 10.66
CA PRO A 17 -18.67 -34.58 10.08
C PRO A 17 -17.54 -34.85 9.09
N VAL A 18 -16.83 -35.97 9.31
CA VAL A 18 -15.79 -36.42 8.40
C VAL A 18 -16.49 -36.67 7.06
N SER A 19 -16.19 -35.84 6.07
CA SER A 19 -16.69 -36.08 4.73
C SER A 19 -16.04 -37.37 4.23
N GLU A 20 -16.79 -38.48 4.22
CA GLU A 20 -16.40 -39.75 3.61
C GLU A 20 -16.35 -39.67 2.07
N GLN A 21 -16.41 -38.47 1.49
CA GLN A 21 -16.03 -38.29 0.11
C GLN A 21 -14.56 -38.65 -0.01
N ILE A 22 -14.29 -39.83 -0.56
CA ILE A 22 -13.03 -40.17 -1.18
C ILE A 22 -12.79 -39.05 -2.19
N LEU A 23 -12.01 -38.05 -1.78
CA LEU A 23 -11.56 -36.98 -2.64
C LEU A 23 -10.71 -37.66 -3.69
N ALA A 24 -11.29 -37.92 -4.87
CA ALA A 24 -10.50 -38.16 -6.06
C ALA A 24 -9.39 -37.09 -6.06
N PRO A 25 -8.11 -37.45 -6.26
CA PRO A 25 -7.03 -36.49 -6.22
C PRO A 25 -7.43 -35.30 -7.08
N LEU A 26 -7.41 -34.10 -6.47
CA LEU A 26 -7.76 -32.86 -7.14
C LEU A 26 -7.04 -32.85 -8.48
N ARG A 27 -7.79 -32.70 -9.57
CA ARG A 27 -7.23 -32.67 -10.93
C ARG A 27 -6.03 -31.71 -10.92
N GLU A 28 -4.85 -32.19 -11.31
CA GLU A 28 -3.66 -31.34 -11.38
C GLU A 28 -4.02 -30.08 -12.19
N MET A 29 -3.90 -28.91 -11.56
CA MET A 29 -4.10 -27.65 -12.27
C MET A 29 -3.11 -27.65 -13.45
N PRO A 30 -3.57 -27.38 -14.69
CA PRO A 30 -2.68 -27.38 -15.84
C PRO A 30 -1.52 -26.42 -15.56
N PHE A 31 -0.30 -26.96 -15.58
CA PHE A 31 0.93 -26.22 -15.35
C PHE A 31 0.93 -24.99 -16.24
N ARG A 32 0.80 -23.81 -15.64
CA ARG A 32 1.04 -22.58 -16.39
C ARG A 32 2.54 -22.45 -16.54
N ALA A 33 3.03 -22.26 -17.76
CA ALA A 33 4.47 -22.10 -18.03
C ALA A 33 5.10 -20.90 -17.28
N ASP A 34 4.30 -19.96 -16.80
CA ASP A 34 4.69 -18.81 -15.98
C ASP A 34 4.62 -19.05 -14.46
N ALA A 35 4.14 -20.22 -14.02
CA ALA A 35 4.08 -20.56 -12.60
C ALA A 35 5.49 -20.77 -12.03
N TRP A 36 5.72 -20.25 -10.83
CA TRP A 36 6.96 -20.44 -10.09
C TRP A 36 6.88 -21.71 -9.25
N THR A 37 7.84 -22.60 -9.48
CA THR A 37 7.98 -23.84 -8.71
C THR A 37 8.61 -23.59 -7.34
N PRO A 38 8.38 -24.48 -6.35
CA PRO A 38 9.09 -24.42 -5.07
C PRO A 38 10.61 -24.43 -5.24
N VAL A 39 11.12 -25.24 -6.17
CA VAL A 39 12.56 -25.34 -6.48
C VAL A 39 13.13 -24.03 -7.01
N GLU A 40 12.44 -23.36 -7.93
CA GLU A 40 12.85 -22.02 -8.41
C GLU A 40 12.84 -20.99 -7.28
N ASN A 41 11.85 -21.04 -6.37
CA ASN A 41 11.79 -20.13 -5.21
C ASN A 41 12.95 -20.37 -4.24
N ASP A 42 13.28 -21.63 -3.96
CA ASP A 42 14.39 -21.99 -3.07
C ASP A 42 15.74 -21.63 -3.68
N ARG A 43 15.91 -21.90 -4.99
CA ARG A 43 17.10 -21.48 -5.73
C ARG A 43 17.26 -19.95 -5.75
N LEU A 44 16.16 -19.23 -5.93
CA LEU A 44 16.15 -17.77 -5.86
C LEU A 44 16.53 -17.27 -4.46
N ARG A 45 15.98 -17.85 -3.38
CA ARG A 45 16.36 -17.49 -2.00
C ARG A 45 17.85 -17.72 -1.75
N GLN A 46 18.37 -18.86 -2.19
CA GLN A 46 19.78 -19.21 -2.05
C GLN A 46 20.68 -18.20 -2.77
N LEU A 47 20.50 -18.03 -4.09
CA LEU A 47 21.33 -17.13 -4.89
C LEU A 47 21.19 -15.67 -4.43
N PHE A 48 19.98 -15.25 -4.05
CA PHE A 48 19.74 -13.91 -3.54
C PHE A 48 20.45 -13.68 -2.20
N GLY A 49 20.44 -14.68 -1.31
CA GLY A 49 21.11 -14.68 -0.01
C GLY A 49 22.64 -14.71 -0.11
N SER A 50 23.20 -15.40 -1.11
CA SER A 50 24.62 -15.35 -1.48
C SER A 50 25.02 -14.05 -2.21
N ASP A 51 24.13 -13.06 -2.23
CA ASP A 51 24.37 -11.72 -2.78
C ASP A 51 24.72 -11.68 -4.28
N ILE A 52 24.32 -12.71 -5.03
CA ILE A 52 24.52 -12.81 -6.49
C ILE A 52 23.74 -11.70 -7.22
N PRO A 53 24.29 -11.00 -8.23
CA PRO A 53 23.55 -9.96 -8.97
C PRO A 53 22.26 -10.48 -9.60
N ILE A 54 21.20 -9.65 -9.63
CA ILE A 54 19.89 -10.03 -10.18
C ILE A 54 19.97 -10.51 -11.65
N ALA A 55 20.93 -9.98 -12.42
CA ALA A 55 21.16 -10.41 -13.79
C ALA A 55 21.64 -11.88 -13.84
N ASP A 56 22.53 -12.27 -12.94
CA ASP A 56 23.09 -13.63 -12.91
C ASP A 56 22.09 -14.61 -12.29
N ILE A 57 21.28 -14.17 -11.32
CA ILE A 57 20.13 -14.95 -10.82
C ILE A 57 19.14 -15.24 -11.96
N ALA A 58 18.87 -14.24 -12.81
CA ALA A 58 17.98 -14.39 -13.96
C ALA A 58 18.50 -15.46 -14.94
N LEU A 59 19.80 -15.44 -15.24
CA LEU A 59 20.46 -16.46 -16.06
C LEU A 59 20.42 -17.84 -15.41
N ALA A 60 20.75 -17.93 -14.12
CA ALA A 60 20.82 -19.20 -13.39
C ALA A 60 19.46 -19.91 -13.23
N ILE A 61 18.37 -19.15 -13.17
CA ILE A 61 16.99 -19.67 -13.05
C ILE A 61 16.33 -19.82 -14.44
N GLY A 62 16.89 -19.19 -15.48
CA GLY A 62 16.30 -19.21 -16.83
C GLY A 62 15.03 -18.34 -16.95
N ARG A 63 14.94 -17.26 -16.17
CA ARG A 63 13.80 -16.33 -16.16
C ARG A 63 14.25 -14.91 -16.47
N GLY A 64 13.34 -14.07 -16.97
CA GLY A 64 13.64 -12.66 -17.22
C GLY A 64 13.92 -11.88 -15.94
N ARG A 65 14.80 -10.87 -16.01
CA ARG A 65 15.16 -10.01 -14.86
C ARG A 65 13.94 -9.41 -14.15
N ALA A 66 12.93 -8.97 -14.91
CA ALA A 66 11.71 -8.42 -14.35
C ALA A 66 10.94 -9.44 -13.49
N ALA A 67 10.87 -10.70 -13.95
CA ALA A 67 10.23 -11.79 -13.20
C ALA A 67 10.98 -12.10 -11.90
N ILE A 68 12.32 -12.05 -11.90
CA ILE A 68 13.13 -12.18 -10.69
C ILE A 68 12.82 -11.04 -9.70
N VAL A 69 12.79 -9.78 -10.16
CA VAL A 69 12.52 -8.61 -9.31
C VAL A 69 11.13 -8.66 -8.69
N GLU A 70 10.13 -9.02 -9.49
CA GLU A 70 8.76 -9.23 -9.01
C GLU A 70 8.73 -10.34 -7.96
N ARG A 71 9.36 -11.48 -8.24
CA ARG A 71 9.37 -12.62 -7.31
C ARG A 71 10.09 -12.31 -6.00
N VAL A 72 11.23 -11.61 -6.06
CA VAL A 72 11.95 -11.09 -4.87
C VAL A 72 11.02 -10.21 -4.02
N SER A 73 10.21 -9.37 -4.68
CA SER A 73 9.24 -8.51 -3.99
C SER A 73 8.13 -9.32 -3.31
N VAL A 74 7.57 -10.30 -4.03
CA VAL A 74 6.52 -11.23 -3.52
C VAL A 74 7.03 -12.06 -2.34
N LEU A 75 8.27 -12.56 -2.41
CA LEU A 75 8.90 -13.32 -1.33
C LEU A 75 9.41 -12.44 -0.17
N GLY A 76 9.26 -11.11 -0.26
CA GLY A 76 9.69 -10.20 0.80
C GLY A 76 11.21 -10.11 0.99
N LEU A 77 12.00 -10.57 0.01
CA LEU A 77 13.46 -10.57 0.10
C LEU A 77 14.00 -9.14 -0.04
N ARG A 78 15.02 -8.79 0.75
CA ARG A 78 15.64 -7.45 0.80
C ARG A 78 17.15 -7.56 0.93
N ARG A 79 17.89 -6.66 0.28
CA ARG A 79 19.34 -6.48 0.44
C ARG A 79 19.65 -5.22 1.23
N ASN A 80 20.77 -5.24 1.94
CA ASN A 80 21.30 -4.09 2.66
C ASN A 80 22.06 -3.10 1.75
N SER A 81 22.39 -3.51 0.52
CA SER A 81 22.99 -2.67 -0.52
C SER A 81 22.21 -2.77 -1.83
N VAL A 82 22.06 -1.65 -2.53
CA VAL A 82 21.52 -1.60 -3.90
C VAL A 82 22.64 -1.79 -4.94
N LYS A 83 23.87 -1.37 -4.60
CA LYS A 83 25.06 -1.54 -5.43
C LYS A 83 25.63 -2.94 -5.24
N SER A 84 25.93 -3.63 -6.34
CA SER A 84 26.64 -4.91 -6.30
C SER A 84 28.01 -4.76 -5.64
N TRP A 85 28.46 -5.81 -4.96
CA TRP A 85 29.82 -5.89 -4.46
C TRP A 85 30.75 -6.36 -5.57
N THR A 86 31.93 -5.75 -5.64
CA THR A 86 32.99 -6.11 -6.56
C THR A 86 34.12 -6.79 -5.81
N GLU A 87 34.99 -7.50 -6.51
CA GLU A 87 36.19 -8.12 -5.92
C GLU A 87 37.09 -7.09 -5.23
N LEU A 88 37.18 -5.87 -5.77
CA LEU A 88 37.91 -4.77 -5.12
C LEU A 88 37.25 -4.33 -3.81
N ASP A 89 35.92 -4.27 -3.77
CA ASP A 89 35.21 -3.95 -2.52
C ASP A 89 35.45 -5.02 -1.45
N ASP A 90 35.47 -6.30 -1.84
CA ASP A 90 35.71 -7.42 -0.94
C ASP A 90 37.18 -7.47 -0.47
N ALA A 91 38.13 -7.14 -1.34
CA ALA A 91 39.55 -7.03 -0.99
C ALA A 91 39.80 -5.88 0.00
N GLU A 92 39.23 -4.70 -0.24
CA GLU A 92 39.33 -3.58 0.70
C GLU A 92 38.63 -3.89 2.03
N LEU A 93 37.50 -4.61 1.98
CA LEU A 93 36.81 -5.03 3.19
C LEU A 93 37.66 -6.03 3.98
N THR A 94 38.22 -7.06 3.33
CA THR A 94 39.10 -8.05 3.96
C THR A 94 40.32 -7.42 4.60
N ARG A 95 40.91 -6.39 3.97
CA ARG A 95 42.09 -5.71 4.47
C ARG A 95 41.80 -4.82 5.69
N ARG A 96 40.64 -4.17 5.75
CA ARG A 96 40.35 -3.08 6.71
C ARG A 96 39.40 -3.50 7.83
N TYR A 97 38.59 -4.51 7.61
CA TYR A 97 37.52 -4.90 8.53
C TYR A 97 38.11 -5.51 9.82
N GLY A 98 37.78 -4.91 10.95
CA GLY A 98 38.31 -5.30 12.27
C GLY A 98 39.44 -4.39 12.76
N GLU A 99 40.18 -3.74 11.85
CA GLU A 99 41.25 -2.78 12.17
C GLU A 99 40.74 -1.33 12.19
N GLU A 100 39.83 -0.99 11.28
CA GLU A 100 39.27 0.35 11.16
C GLU A 100 37.79 0.41 11.58
N ALA A 101 37.35 1.62 11.97
CA ALA A 101 35.95 1.85 12.27
C ALA A 101 35.09 1.56 11.02
N THR A 102 34.08 0.69 11.17
CA THR A 102 33.20 0.29 10.05
C THR A 102 32.50 1.47 9.38
N ALA A 103 32.27 2.57 10.11
CA ALA A 103 31.72 3.80 9.55
C ALA A 103 32.65 4.47 8.52
N ALA A 104 33.96 4.44 8.74
CA ALA A 104 34.95 4.96 7.79
C ALA A 104 34.99 4.09 6.52
N ILE A 105 35.07 2.77 6.69
CA ILE A 105 35.02 1.80 5.58
C ILE A 105 33.72 1.98 4.77
N ALA A 106 32.58 2.13 5.45
CA ALA A 106 31.29 2.34 4.80
C ALA A 106 31.26 3.66 3.99
N SER A 107 31.81 4.74 4.55
CA SER A 107 31.93 6.03 3.87
C SER A 107 32.77 5.91 2.59
N ASP A 108 33.95 5.31 2.68
CA ASP A 108 34.88 5.17 1.56
C ASP A 108 34.31 4.30 0.44
N LEU A 109 33.62 3.21 0.82
CA LEU A 109 32.95 2.32 -0.14
C LEU A 109 31.64 2.91 -0.68
N GLY A 110 31.19 4.07 -0.18
CA GLY A 110 29.92 4.70 -0.54
C GLY A 110 28.70 3.84 -0.20
N ARG A 111 28.75 3.12 0.92
CA ARG A 111 27.72 2.17 1.38
C ARG A 111 27.29 2.46 2.82
N SER A 112 26.23 1.80 3.28
CA SER A 112 25.81 1.89 4.68
C SER A 112 26.61 0.90 5.55
N CYS A 113 26.80 1.21 6.84
CA CYS A 113 27.43 0.27 7.77
C CYS A 113 26.71 -1.09 7.79
N SER A 114 25.37 -1.11 7.69
CA SER A 114 24.58 -2.34 7.62
C SER A 114 24.89 -3.20 6.38
N ALA A 115 25.20 -2.57 5.25
CA ALA A 115 25.68 -3.28 4.07
C ALA A 115 27.04 -3.91 4.31
N VAL A 116 27.96 -3.16 4.93
CA VAL A 116 29.31 -3.62 5.25
C VAL A 116 29.27 -4.80 6.23
N TYR A 117 28.50 -4.72 7.32
CA TYR A 117 28.32 -5.84 8.26
C TYR A 117 27.75 -7.09 7.58
N ALA A 118 26.77 -6.93 6.69
CA ALA A 118 26.19 -8.07 5.98
C ALA A 118 27.18 -8.71 5.01
N ARG A 119 28.01 -7.91 4.32
CA ARG A 119 29.04 -8.43 3.42
C ARG A 119 30.18 -9.10 4.18
N ALA A 120 30.66 -8.49 5.27
CA ALA A 120 31.70 -9.08 6.11
C ALA A 120 31.30 -10.46 6.66
N ARG A 121 30.02 -10.66 6.98
CA ARG A 121 29.48 -11.99 7.33
C ARG A 121 29.52 -13.00 6.18
N LEU A 122 29.27 -12.56 4.95
CA LEU A 122 29.33 -13.44 3.77
C LEU A 122 30.77 -13.80 3.37
N LEU A 123 31.72 -12.95 3.74
CA LEU A 123 33.16 -13.16 3.53
C LEU A 123 33.84 -13.86 4.73
N ASP A 124 33.06 -14.29 5.73
CA ASP A 124 33.55 -14.87 6.98
C ASP A 124 34.59 -13.99 7.74
N LEU A 125 34.54 -12.67 7.53
CA LEU A 125 35.41 -11.69 8.19
C LEU A 125 34.90 -11.30 9.58
N SER A 126 33.64 -11.61 9.88
CA SER A 126 33.09 -11.40 11.22
C SER A 126 33.35 -12.64 12.07
N GLU A 127 34.27 -12.55 13.04
CA GLU A 127 34.18 -13.44 14.20
C GLU A 127 32.82 -13.22 14.90
N SER A 128 32.35 -14.25 15.59
CA SER A 128 30.96 -14.45 16.02
C SER A 128 30.36 -13.37 16.94
N ASN A 129 31.10 -12.32 17.29
CA ASN A 129 30.56 -11.15 17.98
C ASN A 129 30.94 -9.84 17.29
N PRO A 130 29.98 -8.88 17.17
CA PRO A 130 30.33 -7.52 16.81
C PRO A 130 31.41 -7.00 17.78
N PRO A 131 32.31 -6.09 17.34
CA PRO A 131 33.34 -5.53 18.20
C PRO A 131 32.76 -5.05 19.53
N GLU A 132 33.51 -5.20 20.62
CA GLU A 132 33.05 -4.73 21.93
C GLU A 132 32.68 -3.24 21.89
N TRP A 133 31.80 -2.83 22.79
CA TRP A 133 31.41 -1.43 22.92
C TRP A 133 32.54 -0.63 23.57
N THR A 134 33.00 0.42 22.89
CA THR A 134 34.03 1.28 23.42
C THR A 134 33.46 2.27 24.44
N ALA A 135 34.34 2.81 25.31
CA ALA A 135 33.95 3.83 26.28
C ALA A 135 33.38 5.10 25.62
N TRP A 136 33.88 5.46 24.43
CA TRP A 136 33.35 6.59 23.65
C TRP A 136 31.92 6.32 23.18
N GLU A 137 31.64 5.13 22.65
CA GLU A 137 30.30 4.76 22.18
C GLU A 137 29.29 4.75 23.33
N ASP A 138 29.67 4.20 24.49
CA ASP A 138 28.85 4.24 25.70
C ASP A 138 28.60 5.67 26.18
N ALA A 139 29.60 6.55 26.11
CA ALA A 139 29.44 7.96 26.46
C ALA A 139 28.48 8.68 25.51
N GLN A 140 28.60 8.46 24.18
CA GLN A 140 27.68 9.02 23.19
C GLN A 140 26.26 8.48 23.39
N LEU A 141 26.12 7.20 23.74
CA LEU A 141 24.82 6.58 23.99
C LEU A 141 24.15 7.14 25.24
N ARG A 142 24.89 7.28 26.36
CA ARG A 142 24.41 7.92 27.59
C ARG A 142 23.95 9.35 27.34
N GLU A 143 24.78 10.13 26.65
CA GLU A 143 24.50 11.53 26.33
C GLU A 143 23.26 11.67 25.42
N GLY A 144 23.24 10.87 24.35
CA GLY A 144 22.16 10.87 23.38
C GLY A 144 20.81 10.50 23.98
N TYR A 145 20.78 9.47 24.83
CA TYR A 145 19.58 9.05 25.53
C TYR A 145 19.08 10.12 26.50
N ARG A 146 19.98 10.73 27.26
CA ARG A 146 19.65 11.82 28.20
C ARG A 146 19.09 13.06 27.48
N ARG A 147 19.63 13.40 26.31
CA ARG A 147 19.15 14.53 25.49
C ARG A 147 17.95 14.22 24.61
N GLY A 148 17.49 12.97 24.59
CA GLY A 148 16.35 12.54 23.75
C GLY A 148 16.64 12.55 22.25
N VAL A 149 17.91 12.40 21.84
CA VAL A 149 18.31 12.41 20.43
C VAL A 149 17.69 11.22 19.69
N PRO A 150 17.07 11.42 18.51
CA PRO A 150 16.45 10.32 17.77
C PRO A 150 17.44 9.16 17.51
N LEU A 151 17.01 7.92 17.79
CA LEU A 151 17.84 6.71 17.65
C LEU A 151 18.47 6.54 16.27
N LYS A 152 17.81 7.00 15.21
CA LYS A 152 18.36 6.97 13.84
C LYS A 152 19.61 7.85 13.73
N GLN A 153 19.59 9.03 14.35
CA GLN A 153 20.72 9.95 14.35
C GLN A 153 21.86 9.42 15.23
N LEU A 154 21.54 8.83 16.39
CA LEU A 154 22.54 8.15 17.22
C LEU A 154 23.17 6.95 16.51
N ALA A 155 22.38 6.16 15.79
CA ALA A 155 22.88 5.03 14.99
C ALA A 155 23.84 5.51 13.89
N THR A 156 23.55 6.62 13.22
CA THR A 156 24.46 7.24 12.26
C THR A 156 25.74 7.75 12.92
N LEU A 157 25.64 8.43 14.07
CA LEU A 157 26.77 9.00 14.79
C LEU A 157 27.74 7.92 15.33
N ILE A 158 27.18 6.87 15.92
CA ILE A 158 27.94 5.78 16.55
C ILE A 158 28.37 4.72 15.51
N GLY A 159 27.68 4.65 14.37
CA GLY A 159 27.99 3.67 13.31
C GLY A 159 27.49 2.25 13.61
N ARG A 160 26.54 2.11 14.54
CA ARG A 160 25.94 0.82 14.96
C ARG A 160 24.44 0.76 14.67
N PRO A 161 23.87 -0.44 14.44
CA PRO A 161 22.45 -0.58 14.14
C PRO A 161 21.57 -0.22 15.35
N ILE A 162 20.38 0.33 15.11
CA ILE A 162 19.42 0.77 16.15
C ILE A 162 19.12 -0.32 17.18
N GLY A 163 19.01 -1.59 16.75
CA GLY A 163 18.82 -2.73 17.65
C GLY A 163 19.99 -2.93 18.62
N GLY A 164 21.23 -2.71 18.15
CA GLY A 164 22.43 -2.77 18.97
C GLY A 164 22.47 -1.64 20.01
N LEU A 165 22.11 -0.42 19.62
CA LEU A 165 22.00 0.71 20.56
C LEU A 165 20.97 0.41 21.66
N SER A 166 19.82 -0.16 21.28
CA SER A 166 18.75 -0.49 22.24
C SER A 166 19.19 -1.59 23.22
N ALA A 167 19.87 -2.64 22.72
CA ALA A 167 20.42 -3.70 23.55
C ALA A 167 21.50 -3.19 24.51
N ARG A 168 22.42 -2.35 24.01
CA ARG A 168 23.47 -1.76 24.86
C ARG A 168 22.90 -0.81 25.91
N ALA A 169 21.92 0.01 25.54
CA ALA A 169 21.24 0.88 26.50
C ALA A 169 20.58 0.07 27.63
N GLY A 170 19.95 -1.06 27.30
CA GLY A 170 19.43 -2.01 28.28
C GLY A 170 20.53 -2.57 29.20
N HIS A 171 21.68 -2.97 28.66
CA HIS A 171 22.82 -3.45 29.44
C HIS A 171 23.42 -2.37 30.36
N LEU A 172 23.44 -1.11 29.91
CA LEU A 172 23.90 0.04 30.70
C LEU A 172 22.85 0.57 31.68
N GLY A 173 21.62 0.05 31.64
CA GLY A 173 20.51 0.51 32.49
C GLY A 173 20.04 1.94 32.20
N ILE A 174 20.27 2.46 30.99
CA ILE A 174 19.90 3.84 30.62
C ILE A 174 18.56 3.89 29.89
N LEU A 175 17.72 4.85 30.27
CA LEU A 175 16.42 5.10 29.64
C LEU A 175 16.51 6.31 28.72
N HIS A 176 15.84 6.21 27.58
CA HIS A 176 15.75 7.33 26.65
C HIS A 176 14.83 8.40 27.25
N ALA A 177 15.19 9.68 27.18
CA ALA A 177 14.42 10.78 27.78
C ALA A 177 12.94 10.78 27.37
N ASN A 178 12.65 10.35 26.13
CA ASN A 178 11.29 10.26 25.60
C ASN A 178 10.50 8.98 26.02
N HIS A 179 11.15 8.11 26.79
CA HIS A 179 10.63 6.85 27.32
C HIS A 179 10.82 6.79 28.85
N PRO A 180 10.37 7.81 29.60
CA PRO A 180 10.55 7.81 31.05
C PRO A 180 9.74 6.67 31.69
N PRO A 181 10.15 6.17 32.86
CA PRO A 181 9.52 5.04 33.51
C PRO A 181 8.09 5.38 33.95
N GLY A 182 7.17 4.44 33.75
CA GLY A 182 5.77 4.57 34.18
C GLY A 182 4.99 5.67 33.45
N TRP A 183 3.73 5.84 33.85
CA TRP A 183 2.87 6.96 33.49
C TRP A 183 2.32 7.54 34.78
N ALA A 184 2.50 8.84 35.01
CA ALA A 184 1.98 9.47 36.22
C ALA A 184 0.45 9.51 36.16
N ALA A 185 -0.23 9.40 37.30
CA ALA A 185 -1.69 9.40 37.34
C ALA A 185 -2.23 10.73 36.81
N GLU A 186 -1.58 11.83 37.18
CA GLU A 186 -1.85 13.20 36.74
C GLU A 186 -1.64 13.37 35.22
N GLU A 187 -0.53 12.82 34.69
CA GLU A 187 -0.24 12.80 33.25
C GLU A 187 -1.35 12.09 32.48
N THR A 188 -1.81 10.94 32.99
CA THR A 188 -2.86 10.15 32.34
C THR A 188 -4.25 10.79 32.44
N ALA A 189 -4.58 11.40 33.57
CA ALA A 189 -5.84 12.13 33.75
C ALA A 189 -5.91 13.30 32.76
N ARG A 190 -4.85 14.11 32.69
CA ARG A 190 -4.79 15.25 31.77
C ARG A 190 -4.79 14.82 30.31
N ALA A 191 -4.09 13.73 29.99
CA ALA A 191 -4.11 13.15 28.65
C ALA A 191 -5.53 12.71 28.23
N LEU A 192 -6.31 12.14 29.16
CA LEU A 192 -7.70 11.76 28.91
C LEU A 192 -8.60 12.97 28.70
N GLU A 193 -8.49 14.02 29.54
CA GLU A 193 -9.25 15.26 29.38
C GLU A 193 -9.04 15.88 27.99
N TYR A 194 -7.79 16.00 27.55
CA TYR A 194 -7.50 16.50 26.21
C TYR A 194 -7.98 15.58 25.09
N ALA A 195 -7.96 14.28 25.33
CA ALA A 195 -8.46 13.31 24.37
C ALA A 195 -9.99 13.43 24.24
N GLU A 196 -10.72 13.53 25.34
CA GLU A 196 -12.17 13.74 25.40
C GLU A 196 -12.60 15.07 24.80
N ALA A 197 -11.83 16.14 25.02
CA ALA A 197 -12.01 17.44 24.38
C ALA A 197 -11.76 17.45 22.85
N GLY A 198 -11.33 16.32 22.27
CA GLY A 198 -11.27 16.16 20.82
C GLY A 198 -9.90 16.47 20.19
N HIS A 199 -8.87 16.79 20.97
CA HIS A 199 -7.53 17.06 20.47
C HIS A 199 -6.84 15.83 19.84
N ARG A 200 -6.01 16.02 18.81
CA ARG A 200 -5.24 14.93 18.19
C ARG A 200 -4.06 14.54 19.08
N TYR A 201 -3.67 13.27 19.10
CA TYR A 201 -2.58 12.77 19.96
C TYR A 201 -1.27 13.55 19.83
N THR A 202 -0.93 14.03 18.63
CA THR A 202 0.25 14.88 18.42
C THR A 202 0.17 16.21 19.16
N ALA A 203 -1.01 16.83 19.20
CA ALA A 203 -1.24 18.06 19.95
C ALA A 203 -1.27 17.77 21.46
N ILE A 204 -1.89 16.68 21.89
CA ILE A 204 -1.94 16.30 23.32
C ILE A 204 -0.54 16.11 23.87
N VAL A 205 0.34 15.40 23.16
CA VAL A 205 1.73 15.22 23.60
C VAL A 205 2.47 16.56 23.72
N ALA A 206 2.22 17.52 22.81
CA ALA A 206 2.83 18.84 22.91
C ALA A 206 2.30 19.63 24.12
N MET A 207 0.97 19.64 24.33
CA MET A 207 0.33 20.32 25.46
C MET A 207 0.79 19.74 26.81
N LEU A 208 0.93 18.41 26.91
CA LEU A 208 1.46 17.78 28.13
C LEU A 208 2.91 18.19 28.40
N VAL A 209 3.74 18.34 27.37
CA VAL A 209 5.11 18.83 27.52
C VAL A 209 5.15 20.29 27.98
N GLU A 210 4.27 21.13 27.45
CA GLU A 210 4.11 22.53 27.90
C GLU A 210 3.69 22.62 29.37
N GLU A 211 2.90 21.66 29.84
CA GLU A 211 2.51 21.53 31.25
C GLU A 211 3.59 20.89 32.15
N GLY A 212 4.76 20.55 31.60
CA GLY A 212 5.90 20.01 32.34
C GLY A 212 5.93 18.48 32.46
N PHE A 213 5.00 17.77 31.80
CA PHE A 213 5.10 16.31 31.70
C PHE A 213 6.19 15.89 30.71
N PRO A 214 6.85 14.74 30.92
CA PRO A 214 7.93 14.35 30.05
C PRO A 214 7.43 13.94 28.65
N GLN A 215 8.24 14.21 27.63
CA GLN A 215 7.86 13.96 26.25
C GLN A 215 7.64 12.45 25.99
N ARG A 216 6.46 12.08 25.48
CA ARG A 216 6.11 10.70 25.13
C ARG A 216 6.14 10.48 23.62
N THR A 217 6.47 9.27 23.18
CA THR A 217 6.25 8.90 21.78
C THR A 217 4.76 8.75 21.49
N ILE A 218 4.32 9.12 20.28
CA ILE A 218 2.91 8.98 19.85
C ILE A 218 2.42 7.52 19.96
N ARG A 219 3.30 6.55 19.68
CA ARG A 219 2.98 5.12 19.80
C ARG A 219 2.77 4.72 21.26
N GLY A 220 3.66 5.13 22.17
CA GLY A 220 3.52 4.87 23.60
C GLY A 220 2.26 5.51 24.16
N PHE A 221 2.04 6.79 23.86
CA PHE A 221 0.84 7.54 24.23
C PHE A 221 -0.45 6.83 23.79
N GLY A 222 -0.53 6.45 22.51
CA GLY A 222 -1.71 5.79 21.97
C GLY A 222 -1.98 4.41 22.58
N LEU A 223 -0.96 3.69 23.07
CA LEU A 223 -1.15 2.43 23.79
C LEU A 223 -1.67 2.66 25.20
N THR A 224 -1.11 3.63 25.92
CA THR A 224 -1.52 3.95 27.29
C THR A 224 -2.97 4.43 27.34
N ILE A 225 -3.31 5.40 26.49
CA ILE A 225 -4.66 5.97 26.45
C ILE A 225 -5.72 4.92 26.09
N ARG A 226 -5.38 3.94 25.25
CA ARG A 226 -6.26 2.79 24.97
C ARG A 226 -6.42 1.86 26.17
N LYS A 227 -5.35 1.60 26.93
CA LYS A 227 -5.43 0.81 28.18
C LYS A 227 -6.33 1.47 29.21
N LEU A 228 -6.41 2.80 29.20
CA LEU A 228 -7.29 3.60 30.03
C LEU A 228 -8.74 3.68 29.48
N GLY A 229 -9.06 2.96 28.41
CA GLY A 229 -10.40 2.87 27.85
C GLY A 229 -10.76 3.93 26.80
N TYR A 230 -9.88 4.88 26.52
CA TYR A 230 -10.14 5.89 25.48
C TYR A 230 -9.79 5.37 24.08
N GLY A 231 -10.77 5.42 23.17
CA GLY A 231 -10.61 5.01 21.77
C GLY A 231 -11.53 5.75 20.82
N ARG A 232 -10.96 6.40 19.78
CA ARG A 232 -11.70 7.05 18.68
C ARG A 232 -12.28 6.06 17.67
N GLY A 233 -13.11 5.14 18.15
CA GLY A 233 -13.94 4.26 17.33
C GLY A 233 -13.27 2.99 16.78
N TRP A 234 -12.03 2.69 17.14
CA TRP A 234 -11.46 1.33 17.02
C TRP A 234 -11.43 0.69 18.41
N GLY A 235 -12.26 -0.32 18.63
CA GLY A 235 -12.34 -1.06 19.89
C GLY A 235 -13.21 -0.45 21.00
N ARG A 236 -13.81 0.74 20.80
CA ARG A 236 -14.82 1.27 21.73
C ARG A 236 -16.11 0.45 21.61
N ALA A 237 -16.61 -0.09 22.71
CA ALA A 237 -17.90 -0.80 22.75
C ALA A 237 -19.03 0.11 22.26
N TRP A 238 -20.01 -0.44 21.56
CA TRP A 238 -21.21 0.30 21.16
C TRP A 238 -22.18 0.35 22.33
N THR A 239 -22.70 1.53 22.64
CA THR A 239 -23.74 1.66 23.67
C THR A 239 -25.13 1.46 23.05
N PRO A 240 -26.14 1.07 23.85
CA PRO A 240 -27.53 0.97 23.38
C PRO A 240 -28.04 2.27 22.75
N GLU A 241 -27.60 3.42 23.25
CA GLU A 241 -27.98 4.74 22.73
C GLU A 241 -27.37 4.99 21.34
N GLU A 242 -26.11 4.57 21.12
CA GLU A 242 -25.48 4.65 19.80
C GLU A 242 -26.15 3.74 18.78
N ASP A 243 -26.57 2.54 19.20
CA ASP A 243 -27.32 1.61 18.37
C ASP A 243 -28.71 2.17 18.03
N ALA A 244 -29.39 2.79 19.01
CA ALA A 244 -30.67 3.45 18.79
C ALA A 244 -30.56 4.63 17.82
N LEU A 245 -29.52 5.46 17.96
CA LEU A 245 -29.25 6.57 17.03
C LEU A 245 -28.95 6.07 15.61
N LEU A 246 -28.18 4.98 15.50
CA LEU A 246 -27.89 4.34 14.21
C LEU A 246 -29.15 3.73 13.57
N GLY A 247 -29.96 3.01 14.36
CA GLY A 247 -31.24 2.44 13.92
C GLY A 247 -32.24 3.50 13.46
N LYS A 248 -32.36 4.59 14.21
CA LYS A 248 -33.18 5.75 13.83
C LYS A 248 -32.73 6.36 12.51
N ALA A 249 -31.42 6.56 12.34
CA ALA A 249 -30.88 7.11 11.10
C ALA A 249 -31.17 6.22 9.87
N TYR A 250 -31.15 4.89 10.05
CA TYR A 250 -31.52 3.95 8.99
C TYR A 250 -33.03 3.96 8.69
N THR A 251 -33.87 4.02 9.72
CA THR A 251 -35.34 4.04 9.57
C THR A 251 -35.81 5.32 8.88
N GLU A 252 -35.25 6.47 9.26
CA GLU A 252 -35.60 7.79 8.70
C GLU A 252 -34.88 8.09 7.37
N GLY A 253 -33.92 7.24 6.98
CA GLY A 253 -33.10 7.45 5.79
C GLY A 253 -32.21 8.70 5.84
N THR A 254 -31.78 9.12 7.03
CA THR A 254 -30.98 10.32 7.21
C THR A 254 -29.50 10.08 6.92
N SER A 255 -28.78 11.16 6.60
CA SER A 255 -27.35 11.08 6.33
C SER A 255 -26.59 10.62 7.58
N LEU A 256 -25.74 9.60 7.42
CA LEU A 256 -24.84 9.15 8.48
C LEU A 256 -23.62 10.08 8.67
N THR A 257 -23.47 11.12 7.84
CA THR A 257 -22.30 12.02 7.93
C THR A 257 -22.33 12.90 9.20
N PRO A 258 -23.45 13.56 9.55
CA PRO A 258 -23.64 14.19 10.85
C PRO A 258 -23.48 13.19 12.00
N LEU A 259 -24.13 12.01 11.90
CA LEU A 259 -24.08 10.98 12.94
C LEU A 259 -22.64 10.51 13.20
N ARG A 260 -21.83 10.34 12.16
CA ARG A 260 -20.41 9.99 12.27
C ARG A 260 -19.63 11.02 13.10
N ARG A 261 -19.90 12.32 12.89
CA ARG A 261 -19.24 13.39 13.66
C ARG A 261 -19.72 13.39 15.11
N GLN A 262 -21.02 13.26 15.32
CA GLN A 262 -21.64 13.21 16.64
C GLN A 262 -21.12 12.04 17.48
N LEU A 263 -21.01 10.85 16.89
CA LEU A 263 -20.55 9.64 17.58
C LEU A 263 -19.01 9.56 17.68
N GLY A 264 -18.26 10.43 17.00
CA GLY A 264 -16.80 10.34 16.93
C GLY A 264 -16.27 9.03 16.33
N ARG A 265 -17.11 8.34 15.54
CA ARG A 265 -16.83 7.02 14.95
C ARG A 265 -16.35 7.17 13.50
N THR A 266 -15.74 6.11 12.95
CA THR A 266 -15.36 6.09 11.52
C THR A 266 -16.51 5.59 10.65
N SER A 267 -16.50 5.92 9.36
CA SER A 267 -17.49 5.40 8.39
C SER A 267 -17.50 3.87 8.32
N GLY A 268 -16.33 3.23 8.47
CA GLY A 268 -16.24 1.77 8.54
C GLY A 268 -16.89 1.20 9.81
N SER A 269 -16.70 1.86 10.96
CA SER A 269 -17.30 1.45 12.24
C SER A 269 -18.83 1.46 12.19
N LEU A 270 -19.44 2.53 11.66
CA LEU A 270 -20.89 2.61 11.45
C LEU A 270 -21.40 1.50 10.53
N ARG A 271 -20.68 1.24 9.43
CA ARG A 271 -21.06 0.20 8.46
C ARG A 271 -21.06 -1.20 9.08
N HIS A 272 -20.02 -1.53 9.85
CA HIS A 272 -19.89 -2.83 10.49
C HIS A 272 -20.96 -3.00 11.58
N ARG A 273 -21.25 -1.94 12.35
CA ARG A 273 -22.32 -2.02 13.35
C ARG A 273 -23.70 -2.14 12.73
N ALA A 274 -23.98 -1.41 11.66
CA ALA A 274 -25.24 -1.52 10.95
C ALA A 274 -25.46 -2.93 10.35
N GLU A 275 -24.38 -3.60 9.94
CA GLU A 275 -24.43 -5.01 9.51
C GLU A 275 -24.70 -5.95 10.68
N TYR A 276 -24.01 -5.76 11.81
CA TYR A 276 -24.25 -6.52 13.04
C TYR A 276 -25.69 -6.39 13.56
N LEU A 277 -26.26 -5.18 13.51
CA LEU A 277 -27.64 -4.89 13.93
C LEU A 277 -28.68 -5.27 12.86
N GLY A 278 -28.27 -5.80 11.70
CA GLY A 278 -29.22 -6.16 10.63
C GLY A 278 -29.95 -4.96 10.00
N LEU A 279 -29.42 -3.73 10.12
CA LEU A 279 -30.10 -2.51 9.65
C LEU A 279 -30.06 -2.37 8.11
N ARG A 280 -29.31 -3.21 7.41
CA ARG A 280 -29.25 -3.20 5.94
C ARG A 280 -30.60 -3.65 5.37
N GLY A 281 -31.28 -2.75 4.65
CA GLY A 281 -32.57 -3.02 4.01
C GLY A 281 -33.78 -2.42 4.74
N LEU A 282 -33.60 -1.91 5.97
CA LEU A 282 -34.63 -1.16 6.71
C LEU A 282 -34.76 0.31 6.27
N HIS A 283 -33.95 0.70 5.31
CA HIS A 283 -33.96 2.03 4.74
C HIS A 283 -35.15 2.17 3.78
N ALA A 284 -35.84 3.32 3.79
CA ALA A 284 -37.00 3.59 2.92
C ALA A 284 -36.70 3.31 1.43
N ASN A 285 -35.45 3.54 1.00
CA ASN A 285 -34.94 3.03 -0.27
C ASN A 285 -34.46 1.57 -0.11
N ARG A 286 -35.24 0.62 -0.64
CA ARG A 286 -35.03 -0.85 -0.66
C ARG A 286 -33.60 -1.31 -0.99
N ASN A 287 -32.83 -0.47 -1.68
CA ASN A 287 -31.45 -0.74 -2.08
C ASN A 287 -30.51 0.09 -1.20
N GLY A 288 -29.85 -0.54 -0.22
CA GLY A 288 -28.98 0.13 0.75
C GLY A 288 -27.81 0.95 0.16
N TRP A 289 -27.04 1.59 1.06
CA TRP A 289 -25.86 2.45 0.82
C TRP A 289 -25.71 2.99 -0.60
N ARG A 290 -26.46 4.04 -0.95
CA ARG A 290 -26.23 4.80 -2.19
C ARG A 290 -25.76 6.22 -1.88
N ILE A 291 -24.74 6.64 -2.63
CA ILE A 291 -24.21 8.01 -2.64
C ILE A 291 -25.16 8.94 -3.45
N GLY A 292 -26.18 8.41 -4.13
CA GLY A 292 -27.13 9.20 -4.93
C GLY A 292 -28.41 8.46 -5.33
N PRO A 293 -29.31 9.13 -6.09
CA PRO A 293 -30.62 8.62 -6.50
C PRO A 293 -30.54 7.34 -7.36
N ASP A 294 -31.61 6.54 -7.41
CA ASP A 294 -31.70 5.37 -8.30
C ASP A 294 -31.67 5.79 -9.78
N TRP A 295 -31.14 4.92 -10.64
CA TRP A 295 -31.12 5.14 -12.09
C TRP A 295 -32.47 4.81 -12.68
N THR A 296 -33.08 5.78 -13.37
CA THR A 296 -34.30 5.57 -14.15
C THR A 296 -33.98 4.98 -15.53
N ASP A 297 -34.94 4.30 -16.14
CA ASP A 297 -34.80 3.77 -17.50
C ASP A 297 -34.47 4.86 -18.52
N ALA A 298 -35.03 6.07 -18.33
CA ALA A 298 -34.74 7.24 -19.14
C ALA A 298 -33.26 7.69 -19.00
N GLU A 299 -32.73 7.70 -17.78
CA GLU A 299 -31.32 8.01 -17.54
C GLU A 299 -30.39 6.94 -18.10
N GLU A 300 -30.77 5.66 -18.04
CA GLU A 300 -29.98 4.60 -18.67
C GLU A 300 -30.00 4.69 -20.19
N ALA A 301 -31.16 4.92 -20.81
CA ALA A 301 -31.29 5.11 -22.25
C ALA A 301 -30.39 6.27 -22.71
N ARG A 302 -30.42 7.38 -21.96
CA ARG A 302 -29.55 8.52 -22.19
C ARG A 302 -28.07 8.19 -21.99
N LEU A 303 -27.72 7.44 -20.95
CA LEU A 303 -26.35 6.99 -20.73
C LEU A 303 -25.86 6.11 -21.89
N ARG A 304 -26.67 5.18 -22.39
CA ARG A 304 -26.33 4.34 -23.57
C ARG A 304 -26.13 5.19 -24.84
N ALA A 305 -26.94 6.23 -25.02
CA ALA A 305 -26.85 7.11 -26.18
C ALA A 305 -25.64 8.05 -26.15
N ASP A 306 -25.32 8.61 -24.98
CA ASP A 306 -24.40 9.74 -24.84
C ASP A 306 -23.02 9.34 -24.30
N TYR A 307 -22.89 8.20 -23.61
CA TYR A 307 -21.62 7.80 -22.98
C TYR A 307 -20.54 7.53 -24.02
N GLY A 308 -19.48 8.33 -23.98
CA GLY A 308 -18.38 8.26 -24.95
C GLY A 308 -18.53 9.19 -26.16
N ARG A 309 -19.72 9.76 -26.38
CA ARG A 309 -19.96 10.81 -27.40
C ARG A 309 -19.94 12.21 -26.77
N VAL A 310 -20.53 12.35 -25.59
CA VAL A 310 -20.53 13.58 -24.80
C VAL A 310 -19.42 13.52 -23.74
N PRO A 311 -18.69 14.62 -23.46
CA PRO A 311 -17.75 14.65 -22.35
C PRO A 311 -18.43 14.25 -21.02
N THR A 312 -17.88 13.27 -20.32
CA THR A 312 -18.44 12.71 -19.08
C THR A 312 -18.74 13.78 -18.02
N LYS A 313 -18.00 14.90 -18.02
CA LYS A 313 -18.27 16.06 -17.15
C LYS A 313 -19.61 16.74 -17.48
N ALA A 314 -19.89 16.98 -18.76
CA ALA A 314 -21.12 17.60 -19.22
C ALA A 314 -22.31 16.65 -19.06
N LEU A 315 -22.10 15.35 -19.32
CA LEU A 315 -23.10 14.32 -19.08
C LEU A 315 -23.46 14.25 -17.58
N ALA A 316 -22.46 14.24 -16.70
CA ALA A 316 -22.67 14.28 -15.25
C ALA A 316 -23.47 15.52 -14.80
N ALA A 317 -23.09 16.71 -15.27
CA ALA A 317 -23.79 17.96 -14.92
C ALA A 317 -25.25 17.96 -15.40
N SER A 318 -25.49 17.55 -16.65
CA SER A 318 -26.83 17.52 -17.24
C SER A 318 -27.73 16.40 -16.74
N MET A 319 -27.19 15.43 -15.99
CA MET A 319 -27.94 14.38 -15.31
C MET A 319 -28.04 14.64 -13.79
N GLY A 320 -27.47 15.74 -13.28
CA GLY A 320 -27.42 15.99 -11.84
C GLY A 320 -26.65 14.94 -11.04
N ARG A 321 -25.69 14.25 -11.67
CA ARG A 321 -24.94 13.13 -11.08
C ARG A 321 -23.44 13.42 -11.00
N THR A 322 -22.72 12.66 -10.18
CA THR A 322 -21.26 12.76 -10.13
C THR A 322 -20.62 11.99 -11.29
N LYS A 323 -19.41 12.41 -11.72
CA LYS A 323 -18.64 11.66 -12.74
C LYS A 323 -18.45 10.20 -12.36
N ALA A 324 -18.19 9.92 -11.08
CA ALA A 324 -18.02 8.56 -10.56
C ALA A 324 -19.29 7.72 -10.69
N SER A 325 -20.48 8.32 -10.48
CA SER A 325 -21.76 7.66 -10.70
C SER A 325 -21.96 7.28 -12.17
N ILE A 326 -21.63 8.18 -13.10
CA ILE A 326 -21.72 7.95 -14.54
C ILE A 326 -20.78 6.80 -14.97
N THR A 327 -19.51 6.85 -14.57
CA THR A 327 -18.53 5.82 -14.94
C THR A 327 -18.87 4.46 -14.33
N THR A 328 -19.33 4.43 -13.09
CA THR A 328 -19.70 3.18 -12.42
C THR A 328 -20.92 2.56 -13.10
N ARG A 329 -21.95 3.34 -13.41
CA ARG A 329 -23.13 2.79 -14.11
C ARG A 329 -22.80 2.34 -15.52
N ALA A 330 -21.99 3.12 -16.25
CA ALA A 330 -21.55 2.73 -17.59
C ALA A 330 -20.81 1.39 -17.58
N ASN A 331 -19.92 1.16 -16.61
CA ASN A 331 -19.24 -0.12 -16.45
C ASN A 331 -20.23 -1.27 -16.15
N VAL A 332 -21.22 -1.06 -15.29
CA VAL A 332 -22.25 -2.06 -14.98
C VAL A 332 -23.09 -2.40 -16.22
N LEU A 333 -23.34 -1.41 -17.09
CA LEU A 333 -24.06 -1.60 -18.34
C LEU A 333 -23.16 -2.11 -19.49
N GLY A 334 -21.87 -2.36 -19.24
CA GLY A 334 -20.92 -2.80 -20.26
C GLY A 334 -20.61 -1.74 -21.32
N LEU A 335 -20.88 -0.46 -21.05
CA LEU A 335 -20.65 0.63 -21.99
C LEU A 335 -19.17 0.96 -22.08
N VAL A 336 -18.64 0.95 -23.30
CA VAL A 336 -17.25 1.26 -23.58
C VAL A 336 -17.11 2.75 -23.82
N HIS A 337 -16.17 3.39 -23.11
CA HIS A 337 -15.91 4.81 -23.32
C HIS A 337 -15.44 5.02 -24.76
N GLY A 338 -16.06 5.93 -25.52
CA GLY A 338 -15.81 6.13 -26.96
C GLY A 338 -14.34 6.28 -27.39
N TYR A 339 -13.44 6.73 -26.50
CA TYR A 339 -11.99 6.76 -26.74
C TYR A 339 -11.32 5.37 -26.74
N ILE A 340 -11.89 4.39 -26.02
CA ILE A 340 -11.41 3.01 -25.85
C ILE A 340 -12.34 2.05 -26.62
N ARG A 341 -12.94 2.46 -27.74
CA ARG A 341 -13.73 1.55 -28.57
C ARG A 341 -12.80 0.68 -29.45
N PRO A 342 -13.08 -0.62 -29.66
CA PRO A 342 -12.30 -1.49 -30.55
C PRO A 342 -12.16 -0.89 -31.95
N PHE A 343 -11.05 -1.14 -32.63
CA PHE A 343 -10.89 -0.79 -34.04
C PHE A 343 -11.68 -1.80 -34.89
N SER A 344 -12.51 -1.32 -35.82
CA SER A 344 -13.19 -2.18 -36.77
C SER A 344 -12.23 -2.67 -37.87
N ASP A 345 -12.68 -3.67 -38.64
CA ASP A 345 -11.94 -4.16 -39.79
C ASP A 345 -11.76 -3.06 -40.84
N ASP A 346 -12.78 -2.24 -41.08
CA ASP A 346 -12.70 -1.09 -41.99
C ASP A 346 -11.71 -0.03 -41.50
N GLU A 347 -11.68 0.26 -40.20
CA GLU A 347 -10.69 1.19 -39.63
C GLU A 347 -9.27 0.64 -39.72
N THR A 348 -9.10 -0.67 -39.61
CA THR A 348 -7.81 -1.35 -39.78
C THR A 348 -7.37 -1.35 -41.24
N ARG A 349 -8.30 -1.57 -42.19
CA ARG A 349 -8.02 -1.43 -43.63
C ARG A 349 -7.68 0.01 -44.01
N ALA A 350 -8.44 0.98 -43.50
CA ALA A 350 -8.18 2.40 -43.74
C ALA A 350 -6.82 2.84 -43.18
N LEU A 351 -6.39 2.27 -42.05
CA LEU A 351 -5.05 2.48 -41.49
C LEU A 351 -3.95 1.98 -42.43
N ASP A 352 -4.10 0.77 -42.99
CA ASP A 352 -3.15 0.21 -43.95
C ASP A 352 -3.05 1.07 -45.22
N ILE A 353 -4.20 1.43 -45.79
CA ILE A 353 -4.27 2.25 -47.01
C ILE A 353 -3.66 3.63 -46.74
N ALA A 354 -4.01 4.27 -45.63
CA ALA A 354 -3.42 5.55 -45.22
C ALA A 354 -1.90 5.45 -45.02
N PHE A 355 -1.41 4.33 -44.50
CA PHE A 355 0.02 4.09 -44.35
C PHE A 355 0.73 4.03 -45.70
N ARG A 356 0.21 3.25 -46.66
CA ARG A 356 0.76 3.08 -48.01
C ARG A 356 0.68 4.33 -48.88
N THR A 357 -0.42 5.07 -48.78
CA THR A 357 -0.70 6.26 -49.61
C THR A 357 -0.08 7.55 -49.07
N GLY A 358 0.66 7.48 -47.96
CA GLY A 358 1.36 8.65 -47.39
C GLY A 358 0.46 9.62 -46.64
N VAL A 359 -0.75 9.21 -46.24
CA VAL A 359 -1.69 10.04 -45.45
C VAL A 359 -1.14 10.22 -44.03
N SER A 360 -1.31 11.41 -43.45
CA SER A 360 -0.85 11.68 -42.09
C SER A 360 -1.75 11.03 -41.05
N ILE A 361 -1.17 10.60 -39.92
CA ILE A 361 -1.92 9.97 -38.81
C ILE A 361 -3.02 10.87 -38.27
N ALA A 362 -2.82 12.19 -38.34
CA ALA A 362 -3.75 13.17 -37.84
C ALA A 362 -4.91 13.42 -38.84
N ASP A 363 -4.71 13.20 -40.14
CA ASP A 363 -5.81 13.27 -41.12
C ASP A 363 -6.63 11.98 -41.09
N LEU A 364 -5.96 10.83 -40.98
CA LEU A 364 -6.62 9.54 -40.74
C LEU A 364 -7.49 9.62 -39.47
N ALA A 365 -6.98 10.19 -38.39
CA ALA A 365 -7.74 10.32 -37.15
C ALA A 365 -9.03 11.14 -37.31
N VAL A 366 -8.99 12.21 -38.12
CA VAL A 366 -10.19 12.98 -38.47
C VAL A 366 -11.16 12.13 -39.30
N ALA A 367 -10.66 11.40 -40.29
CA ALA A 367 -11.47 10.51 -41.13
C ALA A 367 -12.15 9.37 -40.34
N LEU A 368 -11.50 8.86 -39.28
CA LEU A 368 -12.03 7.80 -38.42
C LEU A 368 -12.91 8.32 -37.27
N ASP A 369 -13.09 9.63 -37.14
CA ASP A 369 -13.69 10.29 -35.97
C ASP A 369 -13.06 9.79 -34.65
N ARG A 370 -11.73 9.77 -34.59
CA ARG A 370 -10.94 9.34 -33.43
C ARG A 370 -9.91 10.39 -33.05
N LYS A 371 -9.50 10.36 -31.78
CA LYS A 371 -8.34 11.16 -31.35
C LYS A 371 -7.06 10.62 -32.01
N ALA A 372 -6.26 11.53 -32.57
CA ALA A 372 -4.99 11.18 -33.23
C ALA A 372 -4.05 10.34 -32.35
N MET A 373 -4.02 10.58 -31.03
CA MET A 373 -3.23 9.78 -30.10
C MET A 373 -3.69 8.31 -30.03
N SER A 374 -5.00 8.05 -30.13
CA SER A 374 -5.54 6.68 -30.14
C SER A 374 -5.12 5.93 -31.39
N VAL A 375 -5.23 6.59 -32.55
CA VAL A 375 -4.88 5.99 -33.85
C VAL A 375 -3.37 5.77 -33.93
N SER A 376 -2.56 6.72 -33.45
CA SER A 376 -1.10 6.58 -33.38
C SER A 376 -0.65 5.42 -32.49
N LYS A 377 -1.27 5.25 -31.31
CA LYS A 377 -0.97 4.13 -30.41
C LYS A 377 -1.35 2.78 -31.04
N TYR A 378 -2.52 2.70 -31.66
CA TYR A 378 -2.96 1.50 -32.36
C TYR A 378 -2.04 1.16 -33.54
N ALA A 379 -1.70 2.15 -34.37
CA ALA A 379 -0.75 2.02 -35.48
C ALA A 379 0.60 1.47 -35.03
N THR A 380 1.18 2.04 -33.98
CA THR A 380 2.47 1.63 -33.43
C THR A 380 2.45 0.17 -32.95
N ASN A 381 1.39 -0.22 -32.25
CA ASN A 381 1.22 -1.59 -31.75
C ASN A 381 1.06 -2.63 -32.88
N HIS A 382 0.63 -2.20 -34.07
CA HIS A 382 0.45 -3.03 -35.25
C HIS A 382 1.56 -2.82 -36.30
N GLY A 383 2.69 -2.20 -35.92
CA GLY A 383 3.89 -2.08 -36.75
C GLY A 383 3.90 -0.92 -37.76
N TYR A 384 2.90 -0.04 -37.75
CA TYR A 384 2.81 1.09 -38.69
C TYR A 384 3.51 2.35 -38.15
N GLN A 385 4.63 2.75 -38.77
CA GLN A 385 5.40 3.94 -38.38
C GLN A 385 5.14 5.14 -39.32
N PHE A 386 4.14 5.97 -38.99
CA PHE A 386 3.72 7.06 -39.89
C PHE A 386 4.75 8.19 -40.05
N GLY A 387 5.59 8.47 -39.04
CA GLY A 387 6.54 9.60 -39.10
C GLY A 387 5.86 10.95 -39.33
N ARG A 388 6.61 11.95 -39.83
CA ARG A 388 6.05 13.25 -40.25
C ARG A 388 5.61 13.16 -41.71
N ARG A 389 4.33 13.43 -41.97
CA ARG A 389 3.71 13.42 -43.31
C ARG A 389 2.94 14.72 -43.55
N PRO A 390 2.84 15.19 -44.80
CA PRO A 390 2.07 16.39 -45.13
C PRO A 390 0.57 16.19 -44.85
N ARG A 391 -0.10 17.26 -44.43
CA ARG A 391 -1.53 17.26 -44.11
C ARG A 391 -2.37 17.31 -45.39
N ARG A 392 -3.39 16.44 -45.49
CA ARG A 392 -4.33 16.38 -46.63
C ARG A 392 -5.72 16.00 -46.13
N ALA A 393 -6.76 16.62 -46.69
CA ALA A 393 -8.13 16.24 -46.36
C ALA A 393 -8.44 14.86 -46.96
N VAL A 394 -8.86 13.92 -46.12
CA VAL A 394 -9.27 12.57 -46.51
C VAL A 394 -10.54 12.19 -45.77
N THR A 395 -11.37 11.35 -46.40
CA THR A 395 -12.56 10.75 -45.79
C THR A 395 -12.36 9.23 -45.69
N LEU A 396 -13.06 8.59 -44.75
CA LEU A 396 -12.99 7.12 -44.61
C LEU A 396 -13.42 6.42 -45.89
N GLU A 397 -14.53 6.86 -46.49
CA GLU A 397 -15.03 6.34 -47.76
C GLU A 397 -14.01 6.49 -48.89
N GLY A 398 -13.35 7.67 -48.98
CA GLY A 398 -12.31 7.92 -49.98
C GLY A 398 -11.06 7.07 -49.78
N LEU A 399 -10.68 6.77 -48.54
CA LEU A 399 -9.57 5.86 -48.25
C LEU A 399 -9.92 4.43 -48.65
N LEU A 400 -11.10 3.94 -48.29
CA LEU A 400 -11.52 2.57 -48.60
C LEU A 400 -11.76 2.34 -50.10
N ALA A 401 -12.13 3.39 -50.85
CA ALA A 401 -12.27 3.35 -52.29
C ALA A 401 -10.92 3.41 -53.05
N ALA A 402 -9.87 3.89 -52.42
CA ALA A 402 -8.52 3.99 -52.99
C ALA A 402 -7.65 2.72 -52.78
N ALA A 403 -8.27 1.63 -52.30
CA ALA A 403 -7.63 0.39 -51.91
C ALA A 403 -7.11 -0.45 -53.08
#